data_AF-A0A1F7R2V6-F1
#
_entry.id   AF-A0A1F7R2V6-F1
#
_cell.length_a   1.000
_cell.length_b   1.000
_cell.length_c   1.000
_cell.angle_alpha   90.00
_cell.angle_beta   90.00
_cell.angle_gamma   90.00
#
_symmetry.space_group_name_H-M   'P 1'
#
loop_
_entity.id
_entity.type
_entity.pdbx_description
1 polymer ?
#
loop_
_entity_poly.entity_id
_entity_poly.type
_entity_poly.pdbx_seq_one_letter_code
_entity_poly.pdbx_strand_id
1 'polypeptide(L)'
;MGQALYRKYRPRKFSQIVGQDAIVDTLIKAIKSGRISHAYLFSGPRGVGKTSVARILAHEVNKLPYTDEAIHLDIIEIDAASNRRIDEVRNLRDKIHIVPTAAKFKVYIIDEVHMLTKEAFNALLKTLEEPPTHCIFILATTEPHKLPETIVSRTQQFSFKPVGVVVATDHINHIAKTEKIDVEPEALELLAEFGEGSFRDSISLLDQVSGLSGKITADRLRDLLGLPTRQLVEQFKKATAGGNLSEILKLAGDFRDQAVNPVYIAKQLARSLRDDLIDAKPDYALWLTEFLKQLSEVSAFKQPAEKLEIVLLEATVKSPAYKQSGQHVAQTIDNANTAEARSEPTHPKKSTAKANGHRNLKGHFSLELWPNVLAAVKDQAGPLHSALRLAAPDYEDGVLKLGFSFPLHRNKAKKAENLQLLGQIIRRLSGENVMIDCVVDKNKPLKITLADGSRHPPPANELQTISNIFGPSEMLES
;
A
#
# COMPACT_ATOMS: atom_id res chain seq x y z
N MET A 1 -13.69 -30.49 -10.10
CA MET A 1 -13.24 -29.14 -10.47
C MET A 1 -12.04 -29.28 -11.39
N GLY A 2 -12.06 -28.62 -12.55
CA GLY A 2 -10.93 -28.63 -13.48
C GLY A 2 -9.68 -27.94 -12.89
N GLN A 3 -8.50 -28.29 -13.38
CA GLN A 3 -7.26 -27.61 -13.03
C GLN A 3 -7.28 -26.17 -13.58
N ALA A 4 -6.96 -25.17 -12.76
CA ALA A 4 -6.90 -23.77 -13.18
C ALA A 4 -6.00 -23.57 -14.42
N LEU A 5 -6.41 -22.71 -15.35
CA LEU A 5 -5.77 -22.56 -16.66
C LEU A 5 -4.29 -22.16 -16.55
N TYR A 6 -3.94 -21.25 -15.64
CA TYR A 6 -2.55 -20.82 -15.44
C TYR A 6 -1.62 -21.95 -14.96
N ARG A 7 -2.18 -23.03 -14.39
CA ARG A 7 -1.42 -24.24 -14.04
C ARG A 7 -1.35 -25.19 -15.23
N LYS A 8 -2.48 -25.42 -15.91
CA LYS A 8 -2.58 -26.29 -17.09
C LYS A 8 -1.65 -25.84 -18.22
N TYR A 9 -1.55 -24.54 -18.45
CA TYR A 9 -0.73 -23.92 -19.49
C TYR A 9 0.63 -23.44 -19.00
N ARG A 10 1.09 -23.90 -17.82
CA ARG A 10 2.43 -23.56 -17.35
C ARG A 10 3.48 -24.11 -18.34
N PRO A 11 4.41 -23.27 -18.84
CA PRO A 11 5.46 -23.73 -19.75
C PRO A 11 6.31 -24.84 -19.14
N ARG A 12 6.61 -25.88 -19.93
CA ARG A 12 7.43 -27.03 -19.55
C ARG A 12 8.76 -27.11 -20.31
N LYS A 13 8.95 -26.27 -21.32
CA LYS A 13 10.17 -26.19 -22.14
C LYS A 13 10.51 -24.73 -22.42
N PHE A 14 11.79 -24.45 -22.66
CA PHE A 14 12.23 -23.11 -23.01
C PHE A 14 11.51 -22.53 -24.25
N SER A 15 11.19 -23.38 -25.24
CA SER A 15 10.47 -22.97 -26.44
C SER A 15 9.02 -22.54 -26.22
N GLN A 16 8.46 -22.78 -25.03
CA GLN A 16 7.11 -22.37 -24.64
C GLN A 16 7.10 -21.10 -23.80
N ILE A 17 8.27 -20.59 -23.42
CA ILE A 17 8.38 -19.32 -22.70
C ILE A 17 8.17 -18.19 -23.69
N VAL A 18 7.30 -17.25 -23.33
CA VAL A 18 6.91 -16.12 -24.18
C VAL A 18 7.43 -14.82 -23.54
N GLY A 19 8.01 -13.94 -24.35
CA GLY A 19 8.37 -12.58 -23.94
C GLY A 19 9.64 -12.44 -23.09
N GLN A 20 10.46 -13.49 -22.98
CA GLN A 20 11.72 -13.50 -22.22
C GLN A 20 12.90 -14.04 -23.04
N ASP A 21 12.89 -13.80 -24.35
CA ASP A 21 13.77 -14.48 -25.33
C ASP A 21 15.25 -14.35 -25.00
N ALA A 22 15.72 -13.14 -24.65
CA ALA A 22 17.13 -12.91 -24.32
C ALA A 22 17.61 -13.72 -23.10
N ILE A 23 16.75 -13.89 -22.09
CA ILE A 23 17.06 -14.68 -20.89
C ILE A 23 17.13 -16.16 -21.28
N VAL A 24 16.11 -16.63 -21.99
CA VAL A 24 15.99 -18.02 -22.44
C VAL A 24 17.18 -18.41 -23.32
N ASP A 25 17.54 -17.58 -24.29
CA ASP A 25 18.68 -17.81 -25.18
C ASP A 25 20.01 -17.92 -24.43
N THR A 26 20.19 -17.06 -23.43
CA THR A 26 21.40 -17.07 -22.60
C THR A 26 21.50 -18.37 -21.80
N LEU A 27 20.40 -18.81 -21.19
CA LEU A 27 20.34 -20.07 -20.44
C LEU A 27 20.57 -21.28 -21.35
N ILE A 28 19.94 -21.32 -22.53
CA ILE A 28 20.14 -22.40 -23.52
C ILE A 28 21.62 -22.48 -23.93
N LYS A 29 22.26 -21.34 -24.21
CA LYS A 29 23.69 -21.29 -24.57
C LYS A 29 24.57 -21.79 -23.43
N ALA A 30 24.30 -21.37 -22.19
CA ALA A 30 25.05 -21.80 -21.01
C ALA A 30 24.98 -23.32 -20.78
N ILE A 31 23.79 -23.91 -20.95
CA ILE A 31 23.58 -25.36 -20.87
C ILE A 31 24.37 -26.07 -21.98
N LYS A 32 24.26 -25.61 -23.24
CA LYS A 32 24.95 -26.21 -24.38
C LYS A 32 26.48 -26.13 -24.26
N SER A 33 27.00 -25.04 -23.73
CA SER A 33 28.45 -24.87 -23.53
C SER A 33 28.96 -25.49 -22.22
N GLY A 34 28.09 -26.07 -21.39
CA GLY A 34 28.45 -26.59 -20.07
C GLY A 34 28.93 -25.54 -19.06
N ARG A 35 28.66 -24.26 -19.31
CA ARG A 35 29.07 -23.12 -18.46
C ARG A 35 27.93 -22.70 -17.54
N ILE A 36 27.51 -23.62 -16.70
CA ILE A 36 26.38 -23.43 -15.78
C ILE A 36 26.92 -22.76 -14.51
N SER A 37 26.32 -21.63 -14.09
CA SER A 37 26.61 -20.99 -12.81
C SER A 37 26.13 -21.84 -11.65
N HIS A 38 26.83 -21.78 -10.52
CA HIS A 38 26.41 -22.37 -9.25
C HIS A 38 25.21 -21.64 -8.64
N ALA A 39 24.97 -20.38 -9.01
CA ALA A 39 23.86 -19.59 -8.49
C ALA A 39 23.28 -18.61 -9.53
N TYR A 40 21.95 -18.56 -9.56
CA TYR A 40 21.15 -17.68 -10.41
C TYR A 40 20.19 -16.85 -9.57
N LEU A 41 20.04 -15.57 -9.90
CA LEU A 41 19.03 -14.69 -9.31
C LEU A 41 18.05 -14.21 -10.38
N PHE A 42 16.82 -14.69 -10.30
CA PHE A 42 15.71 -14.31 -11.18
C PHE A 42 14.88 -13.24 -10.48
N SER A 43 14.96 -12.01 -10.98
CA SER A 43 14.23 -10.86 -10.44
C SER A 43 13.18 -10.36 -11.42
N GLY A 44 12.10 -9.78 -10.92
CA GLY A 44 11.08 -9.13 -11.75
C GLY A 44 9.67 -9.29 -11.18
N PRO A 45 8.66 -8.65 -11.79
CA PRO A 45 7.28 -8.66 -11.30
C PRO A 45 6.70 -10.07 -11.13
N ARG A 46 5.62 -10.19 -10.36
CA ARG A 46 4.93 -11.48 -10.22
C ARG A 46 4.34 -11.93 -11.57
N GLY A 47 4.23 -13.24 -11.77
CA GLY A 47 3.53 -13.81 -12.92
C GLY A 47 4.21 -13.68 -14.29
N VAL A 48 5.45 -13.14 -14.36
CA VAL A 48 6.25 -13.04 -15.60
C VAL A 48 7.01 -14.31 -16.00
N GLY A 49 6.93 -15.38 -15.20
CA GLY A 49 7.51 -16.69 -15.53
C GLY A 49 8.81 -17.09 -14.80
N LYS A 50 9.24 -16.34 -13.77
CA LYS A 50 10.46 -16.64 -12.99
C LYS A 50 10.55 -18.11 -12.52
N THR A 51 9.57 -18.57 -11.76
CA THR A 51 9.52 -19.94 -11.22
C THR A 51 9.40 -20.99 -12.32
N SER A 52 8.67 -20.69 -13.40
CA SER A 52 8.55 -21.60 -14.56
C SER A 52 9.91 -21.80 -15.24
N VAL A 53 10.64 -20.71 -15.50
CA VAL A 53 12.00 -20.78 -16.07
C VAL A 53 12.96 -21.48 -15.11
N ALA A 54 12.86 -21.25 -13.81
CA ALA A 54 13.68 -21.95 -12.80
C ALA A 54 13.48 -23.47 -12.85
N ARG A 55 12.23 -23.92 -12.91
CA ARG A 55 11.90 -25.34 -13.02
C ARG A 55 12.40 -25.93 -14.34
N ILE A 56 12.19 -25.25 -15.47
CA ILE A 56 12.70 -25.71 -16.77
C ILE A 56 14.23 -25.84 -16.73
N LEU A 57 14.93 -24.83 -16.22
CA LEU A 57 16.39 -24.85 -16.07
C LEU A 57 16.84 -26.05 -15.23
N ALA A 58 16.21 -26.29 -14.07
CA ALA A 58 16.55 -27.40 -13.18
C ALA A 58 16.43 -28.79 -13.84
N HIS A 59 15.44 -28.96 -14.72
CA HIS A 59 15.26 -30.20 -15.45
C HIS A 59 16.24 -30.33 -16.62
N GLU A 60 16.45 -29.25 -17.37
CA GLU A 60 17.35 -29.23 -18.54
C GLU A 60 18.82 -29.44 -18.16
N VAL A 61 19.32 -28.82 -17.07
CA VAL A 61 20.70 -29.03 -16.60
C VAL A 61 20.97 -30.48 -16.18
N ASN A 62 19.92 -31.17 -15.71
CA ASN A 62 19.97 -32.56 -15.30
C ASN A 62 19.55 -33.54 -16.40
N LYS A 63 19.13 -33.05 -17.57
CA LYS A 63 18.55 -33.86 -18.67
C LYS A 63 17.37 -34.74 -18.20
N LEU A 64 16.58 -34.23 -17.27
CA LEU A 64 15.40 -34.91 -16.74
C LEU A 64 14.14 -34.45 -17.48
N PRO A 65 13.15 -35.35 -17.67
CA PRO A 65 11.85 -34.94 -18.21
C PRO A 65 11.12 -34.05 -17.21
N TYR A 66 10.53 -32.94 -17.67
CA TYR A 66 9.67 -32.10 -16.82
C TYR A 66 8.19 -32.49 -16.97
N THR A 67 7.65 -33.17 -15.95
CA THR A 67 6.24 -33.59 -15.84
C THR A 67 5.67 -33.22 -14.48
N ASP A 68 4.40 -32.80 -14.41
CA ASP A 68 3.78 -32.33 -13.15
C ASP A 68 3.64 -33.40 -12.06
N GLU A 69 3.79 -34.68 -12.41
CA GLU A 69 3.62 -35.82 -11.51
C GLU A 69 4.91 -36.24 -10.77
N ALA A 70 6.07 -35.74 -11.20
CA ALA A 70 7.37 -36.17 -10.69
C ALA A 70 8.14 -35.00 -10.07
N ILE A 71 8.06 -34.87 -8.74
CA ILE A 71 9.03 -34.07 -7.99
C ILE A 71 10.29 -34.92 -7.87
N HIS A 72 11.31 -34.60 -8.66
CA HIS A 72 12.59 -35.32 -8.59
C HIS A 72 13.27 -35.03 -7.24
N LEU A 73 13.80 -36.06 -6.57
CA LEU A 73 14.40 -35.93 -5.23
C LEU A 73 15.57 -34.93 -5.18
N ASP A 74 16.28 -34.78 -6.30
CA ASP A 74 17.40 -33.85 -6.45
C ASP A 74 16.99 -32.44 -6.92
N ILE A 75 15.69 -32.16 -7.09
CA ILE A 75 15.16 -30.82 -7.36
C ILE A 75 14.30 -30.41 -6.16
N ILE A 76 14.84 -29.51 -5.34
CA ILE A 76 14.22 -29.07 -4.10
C ILE A 76 13.66 -27.66 -4.34
N GLU A 77 12.34 -27.54 -4.27
CA GLU A 77 11.64 -26.25 -4.37
C GLU A 77 11.18 -25.80 -2.98
N ILE A 78 11.53 -24.58 -2.61
CA ILE A 78 11.19 -23.94 -1.33
C ILE A 78 10.49 -22.62 -1.63
N ASP A 79 9.27 -22.46 -1.15
CA ASP A 79 8.57 -21.18 -1.17
C ASP A 79 8.82 -20.46 0.16
N ALA A 80 9.67 -19.44 0.15
CA ALA A 80 10.05 -18.71 1.36
C ALA A 80 8.87 -17.93 1.98
N ALA A 81 7.81 -17.65 1.22
CA ALA A 81 6.64 -16.96 1.75
C ALA A 81 5.79 -17.87 2.65
N SER A 82 5.63 -19.15 2.29
CA SER A 82 4.87 -20.14 3.06
C SER A 82 5.71 -20.86 4.11
N ASN A 83 7.02 -20.99 3.89
CA ASN A 83 7.91 -21.83 4.69
C ASN A 83 8.83 -21.01 5.60
N ARG A 84 8.28 -20.02 6.30
CA ARG A 84 9.03 -19.11 7.19
C ARG A 84 9.57 -19.77 8.48
N ARG A 85 9.38 -21.07 8.67
CA ARG A 85 9.81 -21.76 9.88
C ARG A 85 11.34 -21.92 9.86
N ILE A 86 11.99 -21.50 10.94
CA ILE A 86 13.44 -21.54 11.14
C ILE A 86 14.03 -22.94 10.85
N ASP A 87 13.24 -24.00 11.10
CA ASP A 87 13.68 -25.38 10.95
C ASP A 87 13.88 -25.80 9.49
N GLU A 88 13.11 -25.28 8.52
CA GLU A 88 13.27 -25.65 7.10
C GLU A 88 14.56 -25.13 6.50
N VAL A 89 14.99 -23.95 6.93
CA VAL A 89 16.25 -23.33 6.53
C VAL A 89 17.45 -24.04 7.16
N ARG A 90 17.35 -24.45 8.43
CA ARG A 90 18.39 -25.26 9.07
C ARG A 90 18.54 -26.62 8.38
N ASN A 91 17.40 -27.25 8.06
CA ASN A 91 17.37 -28.46 7.26
C ASN A 91 17.95 -28.25 5.85
N LEU A 92 17.76 -27.07 5.24
CA LEU A 92 18.39 -26.73 3.97
C LEU A 92 19.91 -26.73 4.09
N ARG A 93 20.48 -26.07 5.10
CA ARG A 93 21.94 -26.06 5.34
C ARG A 93 22.52 -27.47 5.45
N ASP A 94 21.89 -28.33 6.23
CA ASP A 94 22.42 -29.68 6.48
C ASP A 94 22.25 -30.58 5.23
N LYS A 95 21.26 -30.30 4.37
CA LYS A 95 21.01 -31.04 3.13
C LYS A 95 21.84 -30.59 1.93
N ILE A 96 22.37 -29.37 1.94
CA ILE A 96 23.14 -28.77 0.83
C ILE A 96 24.42 -29.57 0.53
N HIS A 97 25.08 -30.10 1.56
CA HIS A 97 26.30 -30.89 1.37
C HIS A 97 26.05 -32.34 0.94
N ILE A 98 24.78 -32.76 0.89
CA ILE A 98 24.42 -34.11 0.48
C ILE A 98 24.42 -34.18 -1.05
N VAL A 99 25.31 -35.02 -1.59
CA VAL A 99 25.42 -35.30 -3.02
C VAL A 99 24.09 -35.70 -3.67
N PRO A 100 23.92 -35.48 -4.98
CA PRO A 100 22.70 -35.90 -5.69
C PRO A 100 22.52 -37.42 -5.63
N THR A 101 21.26 -37.86 -5.58
CA THR A 101 20.89 -39.27 -5.45
C THR A 101 20.91 -39.98 -6.81
N ALA A 102 20.41 -39.31 -7.86
CA ALA A 102 20.28 -39.87 -9.20
C ALA A 102 20.59 -38.87 -10.33
N ALA A 103 20.46 -37.55 -10.07
CA ALA A 103 20.73 -36.50 -11.05
C ALA A 103 22.21 -36.08 -11.07
N LYS A 104 22.59 -35.30 -12.09
CA LYS A 104 23.94 -34.71 -12.18
C LYS A 104 24.16 -33.61 -11.13
N PHE A 105 23.14 -32.81 -10.89
CA PHE A 105 23.15 -31.68 -9.98
C PHE A 105 21.96 -31.75 -9.03
N LYS A 106 22.20 -31.33 -7.79
CA LYS A 106 21.15 -31.05 -6.81
C LYS A 106 20.77 -29.59 -6.92
N VAL A 107 19.54 -29.33 -7.37
CA VAL A 107 19.06 -27.98 -7.70
C VAL A 107 18.13 -27.50 -6.61
N TYR A 108 18.42 -26.32 -6.07
CA TYR A 108 17.61 -25.63 -5.06
C TYR A 108 16.92 -24.43 -5.70
N ILE A 109 15.60 -24.50 -5.84
CA ILE A 109 14.78 -23.39 -6.28
C ILE A 109 14.17 -22.73 -5.05
N ILE A 110 14.53 -21.48 -4.79
CA ILE A 110 14.01 -20.71 -3.65
C ILE A 110 13.14 -19.57 -4.21
N ASP A 111 11.82 -19.74 -4.16
CA ASP A 111 10.86 -18.72 -4.58
C ASP A 111 10.58 -17.71 -3.47
N GLU A 112 10.30 -16.48 -3.87
CA GLU A 112 10.19 -15.31 -3.00
C GLU A 112 11.32 -15.18 -1.97
N VAL A 113 12.57 -15.37 -2.40
CA VAL A 113 13.76 -15.45 -1.53
C VAL A 113 13.91 -14.24 -0.59
N HIS A 114 13.35 -13.07 -0.94
CA HIS A 114 13.33 -11.88 -0.09
C HIS A 114 12.54 -12.05 1.22
N MET A 115 11.72 -13.10 1.32
CA MET A 115 10.93 -13.45 2.50
C MET A 115 11.71 -14.32 3.50
N LEU A 116 12.94 -14.73 3.18
CA LEU A 116 13.80 -15.48 4.09
C LEU A 116 14.20 -14.66 5.32
N THR A 117 14.41 -15.34 6.45
CA THR A 117 14.94 -14.70 7.67
C THR A 117 16.43 -14.38 7.51
N LYS A 118 16.96 -13.50 8.36
CA LYS A 118 18.38 -13.11 8.32
C LYS A 118 19.29 -14.32 8.56
N GLU A 119 18.90 -15.21 9.46
CA GLU A 119 19.64 -16.44 9.77
C GLU A 119 19.72 -17.35 8.54
N ALA A 120 18.65 -17.39 7.74
CA ALA A 120 18.59 -18.15 6.51
C ALA A 120 19.52 -17.61 5.43
N PHE A 121 19.55 -16.29 5.25
CA PHE A 121 20.51 -15.65 4.36
C PHE A 121 21.95 -15.94 4.78
N ASN A 122 22.26 -15.85 6.08
CA ASN A 122 23.61 -16.14 6.57
C ASN A 122 24.02 -17.60 6.35
N ALA A 123 23.08 -18.54 6.45
CA ALA A 123 23.35 -19.94 6.13
C ALA A 123 23.64 -20.16 4.64
N LEU A 124 22.89 -19.48 3.76
CA LEU A 124 23.10 -19.52 2.31
C LEU A 124 24.43 -18.86 1.90
N LEU A 125 24.84 -17.76 2.56
CA LEU A 125 26.07 -17.03 2.21
C LEU A 125 27.31 -17.92 2.22
N LYS A 126 27.50 -18.73 3.26
CA LYS A 126 28.63 -19.67 3.35
C LYS A 126 28.67 -20.63 2.17
N THR A 127 27.49 -21.08 1.73
CA THR A 127 27.38 -22.01 0.60
C THR A 127 27.59 -21.29 -0.73
N LEU A 128 27.11 -20.06 -0.89
CA LEU A 128 27.31 -19.29 -2.11
C LEU A 128 28.76 -18.80 -2.26
N GLU A 129 29.50 -18.66 -1.16
CA GLU A 129 30.94 -18.37 -1.18
C GLU A 129 31.77 -19.57 -1.60
N GLU A 130 31.47 -20.75 -1.04
CA GLU A 130 32.17 -22.00 -1.32
C GLU A 130 31.17 -23.08 -1.80
N PRO A 131 30.64 -22.94 -3.03
CA PRO A 131 29.56 -23.80 -3.51
C PRO A 131 30.06 -25.23 -3.77
N PRO A 132 29.35 -26.26 -3.29
CA PRO A 132 29.61 -27.63 -3.70
C PRO A 132 29.45 -27.76 -5.23
N THR A 133 30.38 -28.47 -5.88
CA THR A 133 30.40 -28.61 -7.36
C THR A 133 29.15 -29.27 -7.95
N HIS A 134 28.38 -29.97 -7.11
CA HIS A 134 27.15 -30.66 -7.47
C HIS A 134 25.88 -29.84 -7.18
N CYS A 135 25.99 -28.63 -6.62
CA CYS A 135 24.85 -27.81 -6.23
C CYS A 135 24.61 -26.65 -7.21
N ILE A 136 23.33 -26.40 -7.50
CA ILE A 136 22.89 -25.21 -8.24
C ILE A 136 21.78 -24.53 -7.45
N PHE A 137 21.92 -23.22 -7.21
CA PHE A 137 20.89 -22.38 -6.61
C PHE A 137 20.18 -21.55 -7.66
N ILE A 138 18.86 -21.50 -7.59
CA ILE A 138 18.02 -20.61 -8.39
C ILE A 138 17.13 -19.84 -7.43
N LEU A 139 17.47 -18.58 -7.21
CA LEU A 139 16.76 -17.66 -6.32
C LEU A 139 15.77 -16.84 -7.14
N ALA A 140 14.49 -16.80 -6.78
CA ALA A 140 13.49 -15.99 -7.44
C ALA A 140 12.90 -14.95 -6.48
N THR A 141 12.72 -13.71 -6.96
CA THR A 141 12.19 -12.62 -6.12
C THR A 141 11.40 -11.58 -6.93
N THR A 142 10.35 -11.02 -6.34
CA THR A 142 9.72 -9.77 -6.82
C THR A 142 10.37 -8.50 -6.30
N GLU A 143 11.15 -8.59 -5.23
CA GLU A 143 11.71 -7.44 -4.51
C GLU A 143 13.24 -7.57 -4.38
N PRO A 144 14.01 -7.37 -5.47
CA PRO A 144 15.47 -7.53 -5.44
C PRO A 144 16.15 -6.56 -4.47
N HIS A 145 15.56 -5.39 -4.23
CA HIS A 145 16.10 -4.37 -3.32
C HIS A 145 16.07 -4.77 -1.84
N LYS A 146 15.31 -5.81 -1.47
CA LYS A 146 15.30 -6.38 -0.11
C LYS A 146 16.42 -7.40 0.11
N LEU A 147 17.12 -7.81 -0.94
CA LEU A 147 18.19 -8.80 -0.84
C LEU A 147 19.50 -8.15 -0.40
N PRO A 148 20.29 -8.81 0.47
CA PRO A 148 21.64 -8.36 0.78
C PRO A 148 22.52 -8.33 -0.47
N GLU A 149 23.33 -7.29 -0.63
CA GLU A 149 24.28 -7.15 -1.74
C GLU A 149 25.28 -8.33 -1.78
N THR A 150 25.58 -8.91 -0.63
CA THR A 150 26.44 -10.11 -0.49
C THR A 150 25.87 -11.34 -1.21
N ILE A 151 24.54 -11.49 -1.28
CA ILE A 151 23.89 -12.54 -2.08
C ILE A 151 23.94 -12.15 -3.55
N VAL A 152 23.50 -10.93 -3.87
CA VAL A 152 23.33 -10.44 -5.24
C VAL A 152 24.65 -10.53 -6.03
N SER A 153 25.77 -10.13 -5.43
CA SER A 153 27.12 -10.18 -6.01
C SER A 153 27.66 -11.57 -6.30
N ARG A 154 27.11 -12.61 -5.66
CA ARG A 154 27.50 -14.03 -5.86
C ARG A 154 26.56 -14.79 -6.79
N THR A 155 25.62 -14.10 -7.42
CA THR A 155 24.64 -14.72 -8.33
C THR A 155 24.74 -14.16 -9.74
N GLN A 156 24.47 -15.00 -10.73
CA GLN A 156 24.21 -14.53 -12.08
C GLN A 156 22.78 -14.00 -12.18
N GLN A 157 22.64 -12.71 -12.47
CA GLN A 157 21.36 -12.02 -12.40
C GLN A 157 20.63 -12.03 -13.74
N PHE A 158 19.33 -12.31 -13.68
CA PHE A 158 18.41 -12.22 -14.80
C PHE A 158 17.16 -11.42 -14.38
N SER A 159 16.94 -10.29 -15.06
CA SER A 159 15.80 -9.40 -14.81
C SER A 159 14.69 -9.65 -15.83
N PHE A 160 13.62 -10.28 -15.36
CA PHE A 160 12.42 -10.58 -16.13
C PHE A 160 11.58 -9.31 -16.29
N LYS A 161 11.07 -9.11 -17.51
CA LYS A 161 10.29 -7.92 -17.85
C LYS A 161 8.78 -8.22 -17.81
N PRO A 162 7.92 -7.23 -17.49
CA PRO A 162 6.49 -7.36 -17.73
C PRO A 162 6.21 -7.74 -19.20
N VAL A 163 5.20 -8.57 -19.43
CA VAL A 163 4.77 -8.89 -20.80
C VAL A 163 4.03 -7.71 -21.42
N GLY A 164 4.33 -7.40 -22.68
CA GLY A 164 3.60 -6.38 -23.44
C GLY A 164 2.16 -6.84 -23.73
N VAL A 165 1.22 -5.89 -23.80
CA VAL A 165 -0.21 -6.18 -23.98
C VAL A 165 -0.47 -7.07 -25.20
N VAL A 166 0.12 -6.74 -26.36
CA VAL A 166 -0.04 -7.53 -27.61
C VAL A 166 0.38 -9.00 -27.41
N VAL A 167 1.55 -9.22 -26.79
CA VAL A 167 2.08 -10.56 -26.54
C VAL A 167 1.20 -11.34 -25.56
N ALA A 168 0.70 -10.67 -24.53
CA ALA A 168 -0.23 -11.27 -23.57
C ALA A 168 -1.56 -11.63 -24.25
N THR A 169 -2.13 -10.73 -25.06
CA THR A 169 -3.35 -10.94 -25.86
C THR A 169 -3.22 -12.15 -26.78
N ASP A 170 -2.12 -12.26 -27.52
CA ASP A 170 -1.87 -13.40 -28.41
C ASP A 170 -1.80 -14.73 -27.62
N HIS A 171 -1.15 -14.71 -26.46
CA HIS A 171 -1.02 -15.89 -25.62
C HIS A 171 -2.36 -16.34 -25.04
N ILE A 172 -3.16 -15.44 -24.47
CA ILE A 172 -4.49 -15.80 -23.94
C ILE A 172 -5.48 -16.15 -25.05
N ASN A 173 -5.35 -15.57 -26.25
CA ASN A 173 -6.14 -15.96 -27.43
C ASN A 173 -5.86 -17.40 -27.84
N HIS A 174 -4.59 -17.82 -27.83
CA HIS A 174 -4.21 -19.20 -28.09
C HIS A 174 -4.85 -20.17 -27.07
N ILE A 175 -4.83 -19.80 -25.79
CA ILE A 175 -5.46 -20.59 -24.71
C ILE A 175 -6.98 -20.65 -24.90
N ALA A 176 -7.63 -19.50 -25.15
CA ALA A 176 -9.07 -19.41 -25.37
C ALA A 176 -9.53 -20.31 -26.52
N LYS A 177 -8.82 -20.28 -27.67
CA LYS A 177 -9.09 -21.17 -28.80
C LYS A 177 -8.94 -22.64 -28.46
N THR A 178 -7.93 -23.00 -27.68
CA THR A 178 -7.67 -24.39 -27.28
C THR A 178 -8.73 -24.91 -26.32
N GLU A 179 -9.16 -24.08 -25.37
CA GLU A 179 -10.24 -24.40 -24.42
C GLU A 179 -11.65 -24.20 -25.03
N LYS A 180 -11.75 -23.75 -26.29
CA LYS A 180 -13.00 -23.42 -26.98
C LYS A 180 -13.85 -22.37 -26.25
N ILE A 181 -13.19 -21.38 -25.64
CA ILE A 181 -13.82 -20.23 -25.03
C ILE A 181 -14.06 -19.18 -26.11
N ASP A 182 -15.32 -18.81 -26.33
CA ASP A 182 -15.70 -17.78 -27.32
C ASP A 182 -15.48 -16.38 -26.72
N VAL A 183 -14.33 -15.77 -26.99
CA VAL A 183 -13.94 -14.44 -26.51
C VAL A 183 -13.70 -13.53 -27.70
N GLU A 184 -14.25 -12.33 -27.68
CA GLU A 184 -14.01 -11.36 -28.75
C GLU A 184 -12.66 -10.64 -28.62
N PRO A 185 -12.11 -10.08 -29.72
CA PRO A 185 -10.81 -9.42 -29.71
C PRO A 185 -10.67 -8.30 -28.66
N GLU A 186 -11.66 -7.42 -28.55
CA GLU A 186 -11.65 -6.32 -27.57
C GLU A 186 -11.63 -6.84 -26.13
N ALA A 187 -12.35 -7.93 -25.84
CA ALA A 187 -12.32 -8.55 -24.52
C ALA A 187 -10.96 -9.19 -24.20
N LEU A 188 -10.28 -9.79 -25.19
CA LEU A 188 -8.92 -10.31 -25.01
C LEU A 188 -7.92 -9.19 -24.72
N GLU A 189 -8.01 -8.06 -25.42
CA GLU A 189 -7.19 -6.88 -25.13
C GLU A 189 -7.43 -6.37 -23.70
N LEU A 190 -8.70 -6.32 -23.27
CA LEU A 190 -9.07 -5.91 -21.93
C LEU A 190 -8.50 -6.86 -20.86
N LEU A 191 -8.60 -8.17 -21.05
CA LEU A 191 -8.00 -9.17 -20.16
C LEU A 191 -6.48 -9.02 -20.04
N ALA A 192 -5.80 -8.77 -21.16
CA ALA A 192 -4.35 -8.55 -21.17
C ALA A 192 -3.95 -7.23 -20.50
N GLU A 193 -4.73 -6.17 -20.70
CA GLU A 193 -4.51 -4.87 -20.07
C GLU A 193 -4.64 -4.96 -18.54
N PHE A 194 -5.72 -5.57 -18.05
CA PHE A 194 -5.95 -5.77 -16.62
C PHE A 194 -5.08 -6.87 -16.00
N GLY A 195 -4.41 -7.66 -16.84
CA GLY A 195 -3.34 -8.56 -16.43
C GLY A 195 -2.02 -7.85 -16.08
N GLU A 196 -1.89 -6.55 -16.35
CA GLU A 196 -0.77 -5.68 -15.90
C GLU A 196 0.63 -6.25 -16.19
N GLY A 197 0.79 -6.89 -17.35
CA GLY A 197 2.07 -7.49 -17.76
C GLY A 197 2.43 -8.77 -17.01
N SER A 198 1.46 -9.44 -16.40
CA SER A 198 1.56 -10.76 -15.77
C SER A 198 0.78 -11.79 -16.58
N PHE A 199 1.48 -12.83 -17.07
CA PHE A 199 0.81 -13.97 -17.74
C PHE A 199 -0.12 -14.68 -16.78
N ARG A 200 0.31 -14.89 -15.53
CA ARG A 200 -0.50 -15.55 -14.51
C ARG A 200 -1.82 -14.81 -14.30
N ASP A 201 -1.77 -13.49 -14.16
CA ASP A 201 -2.96 -12.69 -13.86
C ASP A 201 -3.87 -12.62 -15.09
N SER A 202 -3.32 -12.40 -16.29
CA SER A 202 -4.08 -12.42 -17.56
C SER A 202 -4.82 -13.75 -17.78
N ILE A 203 -4.14 -14.89 -17.58
CA ILE A 203 -4.74 -16.22 -17.73
C ILE A 203 -5.77 -16.49 -16.61
N SER A 204 -5.52 -16.00 -15.40
CA SER A 204 -6.47 -16.16 -14.28
C SER A 204 -7.77 -15.39 -14.54
N LEU A 205 -7.69 -14.19 -15.14
CA LEU A 205 -8.87 -13.44 -15.56
C LEU A 205 -9.65 -14.18 -16.66
N LEU A 206 -8.95 -14.77 -17.65
CA LEU A 206 -9.60 -15.62 -18.66
C LEU A 206 -10.30 -16.83 -18.02
N ASP A 207 -9.65 -17.48 -17.04
CA ASP A 207 -10.20 -18.63 -16.32
C ASP A 207 -11.50 -18.27 -15.57
N GLN A 208 -11.54 -17.09 -14.94
CA GLN A 208 -12.74 -16.60 -14.23
C GLN A 208 -13.95 -16.44 -15.16
N VAL A 209 -13.73 -16.02 -16.41
CA VAL A 209 -14.82 -15.85 -17.38
C VAL A 209 -15.09 -17.09 -18.23
N SER A 210 -14.20 -18.08 -18.19
CA SER A 210 -14.31 -19.32 -18.99
C SER A 210 -15.56 -20.15 -18.67
N GLY A 211 -16.11 -20.03 -17.45
CA GLY A 211 -17.32 -20.73 -17.03
C GLY A 211 -18.63 -20.11 -17.52
N LEU A 212 -18.56 -18.95 -18.18
CA LEU A 212 -19.76 -18.30 -18.74
C LEU A 212 -20.25 -19.00 -20.00
N SER A 213 -21.57 -19.09 -20.14
CA SER A 213 -22.20 -19.55 -21.37
C SER A 213 -22.24 -18.43 -22.41
N GLY A 214 -21.95 -18.78 -23.67
CA GLY A 214 -21.99 -17.88 -24.82
C GLY A 214 -20.76 -17.00 -24.97
N LYS A 215 -20.82 -16.08 -25.94
CA LYS A 215 -19.73 -15.18 -26.29
C LYS A 215 -19.40 -14.22 -25.13
N ILE A 216 -18.11 -14.07 -24.85
CA ILE A 216 -17.55 -13.14 -23.87
C ILE A 216 -17.18 -11.85 -24.61
N THR A 217 -18.02 -10.84 -24.40
CA THR A 217 -17.84 -9.49 -24.94
C THR A 217 -17.16 -8.56 -23.93
N ALA A 218 -16.63 -7.44 -24.40
CA ALA A 218 -15.97 -6.45 -23.56
C ALA A 218 -16.92 -5.87 -22.51
N ASP A 219 -18.18 -5.59 -22.86
CA ASP A 219 -19.19 -5.11 -21.90
C ASP A 219 -19.48 -6.12 -20.80
N ARG A 220 -19.73 -7.38 -21.18
CA ARG A 220 -19.96 -8.47 -20.22
C ARG A 220 -18.76 -8.69 -19.30
N LEU A 221 -17.55 -8.51 -19.83
CA LEU A 221 -16.32 -8.59 -19.06
C LEU A 221 -16.19 -7.43 -18.06
N ARG A 222 -16.55 -6.19 -18.47
CA ARG A 222 -16.57 -5.02 -17.60
C ARG A 222 -17.55 -5.21 -16.45
N ASP A 223 -18.75 -5.70 -16.74
CA ASP A 223 -19.78 -5.96 -15.72
C ASP A 223 -19.32 -7.02 -14.71
N LEU A 224 -18.71 -8.12 -15.19
CA LEU A 224 -18.29 -9.22 -14.33
C LEU A 224 -17.08 -8.87 -13.46
N LEU A 225 -16.08 -8.22 -14.04
CA LEU A 225 -14.84 -7.87 -13.33
C LEU A 225 -14.91 -6.52 -12.61
N GLY A 226 -16.05 -5.80 -12.73
CA GLY A 226 -16.23 -4.46 -12.19
C GLY A 226 -15.22 -3.47 -12.79
N LEU A 227 -14.99 -3.52 -14.10
CA LEU A 227 -14.01 -2.66 -14.78
C LEU A 227 -14.66 -1.32 -15.15
N PRO A 228 -13.96 -0.19 -14.96
CA PRO A 228 -14.51 1.10 -15.34
C PRO A 228 -14.59 1.24 -16.86
N THR A 229 -15.64 1.91 -17.33
CA THR A 229 -15.71 2.34 -18.73
C THR A 229 -14.77 3.53 -18.97
N ARG A 230 -14.32 3.69 -20.21
CA ARG A 230 -13.53 4.87 -20.61
C ARG A 230 -14.28 6.17 -20.33
N GLN A 231 -15.60 6.18 -20.51
CA GLN A 231 -16.46 7.34 -20.23
C GLN A 231 -16.42 7.73 -18.75
N LEU A 232 -16.51 6.75 -17.84
CA LEU A 232 -16.45 6.99 -16.40
C LEU A 232 -15.11 7.60 -15.98
N VAL A 233 -14.00 7.08 -16.53
CA VAL A 233 -12.65 7.61 -16.26
C VAL A 233 -12.52 9.06 -16.74
N GLU A 234 -13.03 9.38 -17.93
CA GLU A 234 -13.03 10.73 -18.47
C GLU A 234 -13.93 11.69 -17.67
N GLN A 235 -15.04 11.21 -17.11
CA GLN A 235 -15.88 12.01 -16.21
C GLN A 235 -15.13 12.38 -14.92
N PHE A 236 -14.46 11.41 -14.27
CA PHE A 236 -13.64 11.70 -13.08
C PHE A 236 -12.52 12.70 -13.39
N LYS A 237 -11.82 12.50 -14.51
CA LYS A 237 -10.76 13.40 -14.96
C LYS A 237 -11.26 14.83 -15.17
N LYS A 238 -12.40 15.01 -15.85
CA LYS A 238 -12.99 16.33 -16.09
C LYS A 238 -13.50 16.99 -14.80
N ALA A 239 -14.22 16.23 -13.97
CA ALA A 239 -14.78 16.74 -12.73
C ALA A 239 -13.69 17.16 -11.72
N THR A 240 -12.63 16.35 -11.59
CA THR A 240 -11.48 16.68 -10.72
C THR A 240 -10.72 17.90 -11.22
N ALA A 241 -10.40 17.95 -12.52
CA ALA A 241 -9.69 19.10 -13.11
C ALA A 241 -10.51 20.40 -13.09
N GLY A 242 -11.84 20.29 -13.22
CA GLY A 242 -12.78 21.41 -13.19
C GLY A 242 -13.16 21.89 -11.78
N GLY A 243 -12.73 21.21 -10.72
CA GLY A 243 -13.08 21.60 -9.35
C GLY A 243 -14.54 21.29 -8.96
N ASN A 244 -15.21 20.37 -9.64
CA ASN A 244 -16.64 20.10 -9.40
C ASN A 244 -16.88 19.05 -8.30
N LEU A 245 -16.96 19.49 -7.04
CA LEU A 245 -17.17 18.61 -5.89
C LEU A 245 -18.50 17.85 -5.94
N SER A 246 -19.58 18.51 -6.38
CA SER A 246 -20.91 17.89 -6.44
C SER A 246 -20.95 16.75 -7.43
N GLU A 247 -20.29 16.90 -8.58
CA GLU A 247 -20.18 15.84 -9.59
C GLU A 247 -19.32 14.68 -9.09
N ILE A 248 -18.21 14.94 -8.40
CA ILE A 248 -17.38 13.88 -7.81
C ILE A 248 -18.15 13.07 -6.78
N LEU A 249 -18.90 13.71 -5.88
CA LEU A 249 -19.72 12.99 -4.89
C LEU A 249 -20.81 12.15 -5.54
N LYS A 250 -21.43 12.65 -6.62
CA LYS A 250 -22.41 11.89 -7.40
C LYS A 250 -21.77 10.66 -8.06
N LEU A 251 -20.69 10.86 -8.82
CA LEU A 251 -19.96 9.77 -9.49
C LEU A 251 -19.44 8.74 -8.46
N ALA A 252 -19.03 9.21 -7.27
CA ALA A 252 -18.59 8.35 -6.18
C ALA A 252 -19.71 7.51 -5.55
N GLY A 253 -20.95 8.00 -5.58
CA GLY A 253 -22.13 7.19 -5.26
C GLY A 253 -22.40 6.17 -6.36
N ASP A 254 -22.43 6.62 -7.61
CA ASP A 254 -22.79 5.79 -8.77
C ASP A 254 -21.88 4.54 -8.92
N PHE A 255 -20.55 4.68 -8.74
CA PHE A 255 -19.67 3.51 -8.87
C PHE A 255 -19.77 2.53 -7.69
N ARG A 256 -20.15 3.02 -6.50
CA ARG A 256 -20.40 2.17 -5.33
C ARG A 256 -21.64 1.31 -5.56
N ASP A 257 -22.67 1.87 -6.18
CA ASP A 257 -23.90 1.17 -6.50
C ASP A 257 -23.72 0.19 -7.67
N GLN A 258 -22.86 0.53 -8.64
CA GLN A 258 -22.58 -0.29 -9.84
C GLN A 258 -21.52 -1.39 -9.63
N ALA A 259 -21.09 -1.62 -8.38
CA ALA A 259 -20.07 -2.63 -8.02
C ALA A 259 -18.75 -2.52 -8.81
N VAL A 260 -18.40 -1.33 -9.31
CA VAL A 260 -17.15 -1.09 -10.04
C VAL A 260 -16.00 -1.11 -9.05
N ASN A 261 -14.91 -1.80 -9.40
CA ASN A 261 -13.76 -1.94 -8.54
C ASN A 261 -12.98 -0.60 -8.43
N PRO A 262 -12.88 0.01 -7.23
CA PRO A 262 -12.19 1.28 -7.04
C PRO A 262 -10.71 1.23 -7.43
N VAL A 263 -10.06 0.07 -7.27
CA VAL A 263 -8.66 -0.09 -7.63
C VAL A 263 -8.48 0.04 -9.14
N TYR A 264 -9.41 -0.52 -9.93
CA TYR A 264 -9.35 -0.38 -11.39
C TYR A 264 -9.67 1.03 -11.84
N ILE A 265 -10.61 1.74 -11.18
CA ILE A 265 -10.83 3.17 -11.43
C ILE A 265 -9.54 3.96 -11.17
N ALA A 266 -8.90 3.78 -10.01
CA ALA A 266 -7.68 4.50 -9.66
C ALA A 266 -6.56 4.26 -10.67
N LYS A 267 -6.37 3.01 -11.11
CA LYS A 267 -5.34 2.65 -12.09
C LYS A 267 -5.60 3.22 -13.48
N GLN A 268 -6.84 3.10 -13.98
CA GLN A 268 -7.22 3.63 -15.29
C GLN A 268 -7.17 5.16 -15.32
N LEU A 269 -7.63 5.81 -14.24
CA LEU A 269 -7.50 7.25 -14.07
C LEU A 269 -6.03 7.67 -14.04
N ALA A 270 -5.18 6.99 -13.27
CA ALA A 270 -3.75 7.28 -13.24
C ALA A 270 -3.08 7.07 -14.60
N ARG A 271 -3.54 6.12 -15.42
CA ARG A 271 -3.06 5.93 -16.79
C ARG A 271 -3.46 7.12 -17.68
N SER A 272 -4.75 7.47 -17.72
CA SER A 272 -5.25 8.60 -18.51
C SER A 272 -4.59 9.95 -18.12
N LEU A 273 -4.35 10.18 -16.83
CA LEU A 273 -3.70 11.40 -16.34
C LEU A 273 -2.19 11.49 -16.68
N ARG A 274 -1.51 10.35 -16.89
CA ARG A 274 -0.10 10.38 -17.34
C ARG A 274 0.02 10.90 -18.76
N ASP A 275 -0.95 10.60 -19.62
CA ASP A 275 -0.97 11.09 -20.99
C ASP A 275 -1.12 12.62 -21.03
N ASP A 276 -1.86 13.20 -20.07
CA ASP A 276 -2.03 14.66 -19.95
C ASP A 276 -0.77 15.38 -19.46
N LEU A 277 0.17 14.68 -18.81
CA LEU A 277 1.40 15.30 -18.30
C LEU A 277 2.35 15.77 -19.40
N ILE A 278 2.27 15.18 -20.60
CA ILE A 278 3.24 15.40 -21.69
C ILE A 278 3.28 16.88 -22.09
N ASP A 279 2.11 17.52 -22.15
CA ASP A 279 1.96 18.92 -22.59
C ASP A 279 1.43 19.84 -21.47
N ALA A 280 1.50 19.40 -20.21
CA ALA A 280 0.93 20.12 -19.07
C ALA A 280 1.73 21.38 -18.71
N LYS A 281 1.02 22.48 -18.43
CA LYS A 281 1.60 23.69 -17.80
C LYS A 281 2.16 23.35 -16.41
N PRO A 282 3.19 24.06 -15.90
CA PRO A 282 3.87 23.73 -14.65
C PRO A 282 2.95 23.53 -13.44
N ASP A 283 1.99 24.44 -13.22
CA ASP A 283 1.06 24.35 -12.08
C ASP A 283 0.11 23.15 -12.19
N TYR A 284 -0.30 22.81 -13.41
CA TYR A 284 -1.15 21.65 -13.68
C TYR A 284 -0.35 20.35 -13.55
N ALA A 285 0.90 20.33 -14.01
CA ALA A 285 1.81 19.21 -13.86
C ALA A 285 2.11 18.90 -12.38
N LEU A 286 2.29 19.93 -11.54
CA LEU A 286 2.50 19.76 -10.10
C LEU A 286 1.26 19.16 -9.42
N TRP A 287 0.07 19.62 -9.79
CA TRP A 287 -1.19 19.05 -9.31
C TRP A 287 -1.36 17.59 -9.76
N LEU A 288 -1.12 17.30 -11.04
CA LEU A 288 -1.22 15.96 -11.61
C LEU A 288 -0.24 14.97 -10.96
N THR A 289 1.00 15.38 -10.69
CA THR A 289 2.00 14.50 -10.08
C THR A 289 1.64 14.12 -8.65
N GLU A 290 1.14 15.06 -7.84
CA GLU A 290 0.61 14.74 -6.51
C GLU A 290 -0.64 13.86 -6.59
N PHE A 291 -1.54 14.12 -7.54
CA PHE A 291 -2.73 13.29 -7.74
C PHE A 291 -2.37 11.85 -8.15
N LEU A 292 -1.44 11.67 -9.08
CA LEU A 292 -0.93 10.36 -9.49
C LEU A 292 -0.31 9.58 -8.32
N LYS A 293 0.45 10.27 -7.46
CA LYS A 293 1.01 9.67 -6.23
C LYS A 293 -0.11 9.16 -5.33
N GLN A 294 -1.12 9.99 -5.06
CA GLN A 294 -2.26 9.59 -4.23
C GLN A 294 -3.07 8.41 -4.82
N LEU A 295 -3.28 8.39 -6.13
CA LEU A 295 -3.94 7.28 -6.84
C LEU A 295 -3.17 5.96 -6.70
N SER A 296 -1.83 6.02 -6.70
CA SER A 296 -0.99 4.82 -6.54
C SER A 296 -1.13 4.15 -5.17
N GLU A 297 -1.55 4.90 -4.15
CA GLU A 297 -1.75 4.39 -2.80
C GLU A 297 -3.08 3.64 -2.65
N VAL A 298 -4.07 3.87 -3.53
CA VAL A 298 -5.44 3.34 -3.38
C VAL A 298 -5.46 1.82 -3.22
N SER A 299 -4.63 1.10 -4.00
CA SER A 299 -4.55 -0.37 -3.92
C SER A 299 -3.97 -0.91 -2.61
N ALA A 300 -3.28 -0.08 -1.81
CA ALA A 300 -2.65 -0.50 -0.57
C ALA A 300 -3.58 -0.35 0.65
N PHE A 301 -4.74 0.30 0.51
CA PHE A 301 -5.66 0.55 1.62
C PHE A 301 -6.68 -0.59 1.79
N LYS A 302 -7.09 -0.83 3.05
CA LYS A 302 -8.11 -1.85 3.39
C LYS A 302 -9.47 -1.57 2.76
N GLN A 303 -9.82 -0.30 2.62
CA GLN A 303 -11.06 0.17 2.00
C GLN A 303 -10.72 1.04 0.77
N PRO A 304 -10.46 0.43 -0.40
CA PRO A 304 -10.07 1.17 -1.59
C PRO A 304 -11.12 2.18 -2.08
N ALA A 305 -12.41 1.89 -1.88
CA ALA A 305 -13.51 2.78 -2.29
C ALA A 305 -13.44 4.13 -1.56
N GLU A 306 -13.34 4.09 -0.23
CA GLU A 306 -13.26 5.28 0.62
C GLU A 306 -11.95 6.06 0.37
N LYS A 307 -10.83 5.35 0.20
CA LYS A 307 -9.56 5.98 -0.14
C LYS A 307 -9.64 6.67 -1.50
N LEU A 308 -10.22 6.03 -2.52
CA LEU A 308 -10.40 6.64 -3.83
C LEU A 308 -11.26 7.91 -3.75
N GLU A 309 -12.39 7.86 -3.02
CA GLU A 309 -13.26 9.01 -2.82
C GLU A 309 -12.51 10.20 -2.19
N ILE A 310 -11.76 9.96 -1.11
CA ILE A 310 -10.95 10.99 -0.46
C ILE A 310 -9.93 11.58 -1.44
N VAL A 311 -9.23 10.72 -2.19
CA VAL A 311 -8.22 11.14 -3.17
C VAL A 311 -8.84 12.00 -4.27
N LEU A 312 -10.02 11.63 -4.78
CA LEU A 312 -10.75 12.42 -5.77
C LEU A 312 -11.17 13.79 -5.22
N LEU A 313 -11.71 13.82 -3.99
CA LEU A 313 -12.13 15.07 -3.34
C LEU A 313 -10.93 16.00 -3.08
N GLU A 314 -9.84 15.48 -2.53
CA GLU A 314 -8.62 16.23 -2.31
C GLU A 314 -8.04 16.80 -3.60
N ALA A 315 -7.95 15.97 -4.65
CA ALA A 315 -7.47 16.40 -5.95
C ALA A 315 -8.37 17.52 -6.52
N THR A 316 -9.68 17.41 -6.36
CA THR A 316 -10.65 18.41 -6.82
C THR A 316 -10.44 19.77 -6.14
N VAL A 317 -10.31 19.79 -4.81
CA VAL A 317 -10.07 21.03 -4.04
C VAL A 317 -8.70 21.64 -4.35
N LYS A 318 -7.69 20.79 -4.61
CA LYS A 318 -6.33 21.25 -4.92
C LYS A 318 -6.16 21.66 -6.39
N SER A 319 -7.16 21.41 -7.25
CA SER A 319 -7.09 21.71 -8.68
C SER A 319 -6.90 23.21 -8.94
N PRO A 320 -6.18 23.59 -10.02
CA PRO A 320 -6.04 25.00 -10.38
C PRO A 320 -7.37 25.71 -10.62
N ALA A 321 -8.36 25.02 -11.22
CA ALA A 321 -9.67 25.58 -11.50
C ALA A 321 -10.46 25.90 -10.21
N TYR A 322 -10.41 25.02 -9.20
CA TYR A 322 -11.08 25.27 -7.91
C TYR A 322 -10.46 26.46 -7.16
N LYS A 323 -9.13 26.63 -7.22
CA LYS A 323 -8.45 27.77 -6.61
C LYS A 323 -8.86 29.10 -7.26
N GLN A 324 -9.06 29.11 -8.58
CA GLN A 324 -9.50 30.30 -9.31
C GLN A 324 -10.97 30.67 -9.01
N SER A 325 -11.87 29.69 -8.86
CA SER A 325 -13.27 29.95 -8.50
C SER A 325 -13.43 30.47 -7.06
N GLY A 326 -12.63 29.96 -6.11
CA GLY A 326 -12.61 30.45 -4.72
C GLY A 326 -12.11 31.88 -4.56
N GLN A 327 -11.17 32.32 -5.42
CA GLN A 327 -10.67 33.70 -5.43
C GLN A 327 -11.73 34.71 -5.91
N HIS A 328 -12.60 34.32 -6.84
CA HIS A 328 -13.70 35.18 -7.30
C HIS A 328 -14.78 35.39 -6.22
N VAL A 329 -15.10 34.37 -5.42
CA VAL A 329 -16.08 34.50 -4.33
C VAL A 329 -15.56 35.44 -3.24
N ALA A 330 -14.27 35.38 -2.89
CA ALA A 330 -13.66 36.27 -1.91
C ALA A 330 -13.66 37.75 -2.38
N GLN A 331 -13.34 38.01 -3.66
CA GLN A 331 -13.36 39.36 -4.24
C GLN A 331 -14.77 39.96 -4.33
N THR A 332 -15.81 39.12 -4.46
CA THR A 332 -17.20 39.59 -4.54
C THR A 332 -17.73 40.00 -3.16
N ILE A 333 -17.26 39.33 -2.09
CA ILE A 333 -17.63 39.66 -0.70
C ILE A 333 -16.96 40.96 -0.23
N ASP A 334 -15.70 41.20 -0.62
CA ASP A 334 -15.00 42.46 -0.29
C ASP A 334 -15.60 43.69 -1.00
N ASN A 335 -16.13 43.50 -2.22
CA ASN A 335 -16.80 44.57 -2.97
C ASN A 335 -18.24 44.85 -2.48
N ALA A 336 -18.90 43.89 -1.84
CA ALA A 336 -20.21 44.09 -1.21
C ALA A 336 -20.09 44.87 0.12
N ASN A 337 -19.07 44.57 0.93
CA ASN A 337 -18.82 45.25 2.21
C ASN A 337 -18.33 46.71 2.08
N THR A 338 -17.87 47.12 0.90
CA THR A 338 -17.44 48.51 0.64
C THR A 338 -18.58 49.42 0.15
N ALA A 339 -19.72 48.87 -0.26
CA ALA A 339 -20.87 49.64 -0.75
C ALA A 339 -21.87 50.05 0.34
N GLU A 340 -21.97 49.32 1.45
CA GLU A 340 -22.96 49.56 2.52
C GLU A 340 -22.50 50.54 3.63
N ALA A 341 -21.26 51.04 3.60
CA ALA A 341 -20.70 51.90 4.66
C ALA A 341 -21.00 53.41 4.53
N ARG A 342 -22.10 53.82 3.88
CA ARG A 342 -22.52 55.23 3.78
C ARG A 342 -24.02 55.43 4.04
N SER A 343 -24.44 55.19 5.27
CA SER A 343 -25.57 55.90 5.89
C SER A 343 -25.63 55.62 7.38
N GLU A 344 -25.25 56.61 8.21
CA GLU A 344 -25.64 56.63 9.63
C GLU A 344 -27.13 56.94 9.76
N PRO A 345 -27.81 56.40 10.79
CA PRO A 345 -28.28 57.30 11.85
C PRO A 345 -28.29 56.72 13.29
N THR A 346 -27.86 57.57 14.23
CA THR A 346 -28.40 57.88 15.57
C THR A 346 -29.03 56.80 16.48
N HIS A 347 -28.48 56.71 17.71
CA HIS A 347 -29.12 56.09 18.89
C HIS A 347 -30.27 56.95 19.45
N PRO A 348 -31.32 56.33 20.07
CA PRO A 348 -31.41 56.36 21.53
C PRO A 348 -32.03 55.13 22.25
N LYS A 349 -31.45 54.84 23.42
CA LYS A 349 -31.97 54.32 24.72
C LYS A 349 -33.11 53.27 24.83
N LYS A 350 -32.71 52.13 25.40
CA LYS A 350 -33.25 51.34 26.56
C LYS A 350 -34.77 51.22 26.83
N SER A 351 -35.25 49.96 26.88
CA SER A 351 -36.22 49.40 27.84
C SER A 351 -36.32 47.86 27.63
N THR A 352 -35.60 47.03 28.40
CA THR A 352 -36.05 46.19 29.55
C THR A 352 -37.18 45.17 29.30
N ALA A 353 -36.84 43.87 29.30
CA ALA A 353 -37.58 42.83 30.04
C ALA A 353 -36.77 41.51 30.19
N LYS A 354 -36.41 41.20 31.46
CA LYS A 354 -36.25 39.90 32.14
C LYS A 354 -35.38 38.81 31.46
N ALA A 355 -34.12 38.57 31.87
CA ALA A 355 -33.65 38.04 33.16
C ALA A 355 -34.25 36.67 33.55
N ASN A 356 -33.56 35.59 33.15
CA ASN A 356 -33.36 34.43 34.00
C ASN A 356 -31.94 33.88 33.77
N GLY A 357 -31.25 33.66 34.87
CA GLY A 357 -29.79 33.65 34.92
C GLY A 357 -29.15 32.31 34.58
N HIS A 358 -27.97 32.41 33.96
CA HIS A 358 -26.88 31.49 34.23
C HIS A 358 -25.58 32.28 34.38
N ARG A 359 -24.84 31.94 35.43
CA ARG A 359 -23.66 32.63 35.95
C ARG A 359 -22.57 32.74 34.89
N ASN A 360 -22.10 33.96 34.68
CA ASN A 360 -20.85 34.29 34.02
C ASN A 360 -19.68 33.65 34.80
N LEU A 361 -18.95 32.73 34.18
CA LEU A 361 -17.60 32.33 34.61
C LEU A 361 -16.64 32.81 33.51
N LYS A 362 -16.10 34.02 33.66
CA LYS A 362 -14.86 34.40 32.99
C LYS A 362 -13.73 33.76 33.80
N GLY A 363 -13.04 32.76 33.26
CA GLY A 363 -11.91 32.13 33.94
C GLY A 363 -10.77 31.90 32.96
N HIS A 364 -9.60 32.48 33.22
CA HIS A 364 -8.38 32.12 32.52
C HIS A 364 -8.09 30.61 32.67
N PHE A 365 -7.45 29.98 31.68
CA PHE A 365 -7.05 28.58 31.81
C PHE A 365 -6.11 28.39 33.01
N SER A 366 -6.47 27.49 33.93
CA SER A 366 -5.66 27.07 35.07
C SER A 366 -5.40 25.56 34.98
N LEU A 367 -4.24 25.11 35.46
CA LEU A 367 -3.90 23.68 35.55
C LEU A 367 -4.89 22.88 36.41
N GLU A 368 -5.66 23.54 37.27
CA GLU A 368 -6.77 22.93 38.03
C GLU A 368 -7.90 22.38 37.13
N LEU A 369 -8.03 22.88 35.89
CA LEU A 369 -9.00 22.38 34.91
C LEU A 369 -8.52 21.11 34.19
N TRP A 370 -7.26 20.70 34.37
CA TRP A 370 -6.68 19.56 33.66
C TRP A 370 -7.42 18.23 33.87
N PRO A 371 -7.87 17.86 35.09
CA PRO A 371 -8.68 16.65 35.29
C PRO A 371 -9.98 16.67 34.48
N ASN A 372 -10.62 17.83 34.36
CA ASN A 372 -11.84 18.02 33.57
C ASN A 372 -11.56 17.90 32.06
N VAL A 373 -10.40 18.39 31.61
CA VAL A 373 -9.92 18.20 30.23
C VAL A 373 -9.72 16.70 29.94
N LEU A 374 -9.05 15.96 30.84
CA LEU A 374 -8.86 14.52 30.69
C LEU A 374 -10.20 13.76 30.65
N ALA A 375 -11.14 14.09 31.53
CA ALA A 375 -12.47 13.50 31.53
C ALA A 375 -13.21 13.73 30.21
N ALA A 376 -13.21 14.96 29.69
CA ALA A 376 -13.83 15.30 28.42
C ALA A 376 -13.17 14.60 27.22
N VAL A 377 -11.85 14.42 27.24
CA VAL A 377 -11.13 13.67 26.20
C VAL A 377 -11.43 12.18 26.29
N LYS A 378 -11.62 11.62 27.49
CA LYS A 378 -11.98 10.20 27.66
C LYS A 378 -13.29 9.86 26.93
N ASP A 379 -14.28 10.74 27.00
CA ASP A 379 -15.60 10.53 26.41
C ASP A 379 -15.60 10.68 24.88
N GLN A 380 -14.66 11.44 24.31
CA GLN A 380 -14.61 11.75 22.87
C GLN A 380 -13.51 10.97 22.12
N ALA A 381 -12.41 10.64 22.80
CA ALA A 381 -11.23 10.02 22.19
C ALA A 381 -10.43 9.18 23.21
N GLY A 382 -10.90 7.96 23.49
CA GLY A 382 -10.22 7.00 24.36
C GLY A 382 -8.72 6.80 24.06
N PRO A 383 -8.29 6.66 22.79
CA PRO A 383 -6.88 6.53 22.44
C PRO A 383 -6.02 7.77 22.76
N LEU A 384 -6.57 8.98 22.66
CA LEU A 384 -5.89 10.23 23.02
C LEU A 384 -5.79 10.37 24.54
N HIS A 385 -6.86 10.04 25.25
CA HIS A 385 -6.89 10.01 26.72
C HIS A 385 -5.77 9.13 27.30
N SER A 386 -5.53 7.95 26.72
CA SER A 386 -4.43 7.07 27.15
C SER A 386 -3.05 7.71 27.06
N ALA A 387 -2.83 8.60 26.07
CA ALA A 387 -1.57 9.32 25.94
C ALA A 387 -1.51 10.53 26.89
N LEU A 388 -2.59 11.31 26.99
CA LEU A 388 -2.64 12.53 27.82
C LEU A 388 -2.59 12.24 29.33
N ARG A 389 -3.10 11.09 29.78
CA ARG A 389 -3.01 10.68 31.20
C ARG A 389 -1.57 10.47 31.67
N LEU A 390 -0.65 10.19 30.73
CA LEU A 390 0.79 10.04 30.96
C LEU A 390 1.57 11.34 30.69
N ALA A 391 0.89 12.41 30.27
CA ALA A 391 1.51 13.70 30.04
C ALA A 391 1.71 14.45 31.37
N ALA A 392 2.82 15.17 31.48
CA ALA A 392 3.01 16.17 32.52
C ALA A 392 2.61 17.54 31.95
N PRO A 393 1.39 18.04 32.23
CA PRO A 393 0.99 19.37 31.79
C PRO A 393 1.70 20.44 32.61
N ASP A 394 2.08 21.49 31.92
CA ASP A 394 2.62 22.73 32.45
C ASP A 394 2.06 23.91 31.64
N TYR A 395 1.77 25.03 32.29
CA TYR A 395 1.11 26.16 31.64
C TYR A 395 1.79 27.47 32.03
N GLU A 396 2.42 28.11 31.06
CA GLU A 396 3.13 29.38 31.20
C GLU A 396 2.78 30.26 30.00
N ASP A 397 2.49 31.54 30.25
CA ASP A 397 2.32 32.59 29.21
C ASP A 397 1.39 32.22 28.03
N GLY A 398 0.26 31.56 28.30
CA GLY A 398 -0.72 31.20 27.26
C GLY A 398 -0.39 29.93 26.47
N VAL A 399 0.69 29.23 26.83
CA VAL A 399 1.14 27.98 26.21
C VAL A 399 1.03 26.81 27.18
N LEU A 400 0.21 25.83 26.83
CA LEU A 400 0.13 24.54 27.51
C LEU A 400 1.20 23.60 26.94
N LYS A 401 2.25 23.36 27.71
CA LYS A 401 3.32 22.41 27.41
C LYS A 401 2.93 21.03 27.96
N LEU A 402 2.88 20.03 27.07
CA LEU A 402 2.64 18.64 27.41
C LEU A 402 3.93 17.83 27.26
N GLY A 403 4.54 17.48 28.39
CA GLY A 403 5.74 16.66 28.43
C GLY A 403 5.41 15.17 28.44
N PHE A 404 6.06 14.39 27.57
CA PHE A 404 5.91 12.92 27.49
C PHE A 404 7.26 12.22 27.66
N SER A 405 7.26 11.07 28.35
CA SER A 405 8.47 10.24 28.51
C SER A 405 8.82 9.44 27.23
N PHE A 406 7.85 9.15 26.36
CA PHE A 406 8.04 8.37 25.14
C PHE A 406 7.63 9.14 23.88
N PRO A 407 8.41 9.07 22.77
CA PRO A 407 8.08 9.69 21.49
C PRO A 407 6.72 9.28 20.92
N LEU A 408 6.31 8.02 21.14
CA LEU A 408 5.03 7.48 20.65
C LEU A 408 3.82 8.25 21.20
N HIS A 409 3.78 8.52 22.51
CA HIS A 409 2.68 9.26 23.13
C HIS A 409 2.64 10.71 22.67
N ARG A 410 3.82 11.34 22.54
CA ARG A 410 3.97 12.68 21.97
C ARG A 410 3.47 12.75 20.53
N ASN A 411 3.86 11.80 19.68
CA ASN A 411 3.44 11.74 18.27
C ASN A 411 1.93 11.53 18.14
N LYS A 412 1.32 10.76 19.06
CA LYS A 412 -0.13 10.60 19.13
C LYS A 412 -0.82 11.91 19.51
N ALA A 413 -0.34 12.62 20.53
CA ALA A 413 -0.90 13.91 20.95
C ALA A 413 -0.70 15.02 19.91
N LYS A 414 0.43 15.03 19.19
CA LYS A 414 0.80 16.04 18.18
C LYS A 414 0.03 15.92 16.85
N LYS A 415 -0.76 14.86 16.64
CA LYS A 415 -1.61 14.77 15.43
C LYS A 415 -2.55 15.97 15.35
N ALA A 416 -2.69 16.56 14.17
CA ALA A 416 -3.46 17.79 13.97
C ALA A 416 -4.91 17.66 14.49
N GLU A 417 -5.57 16.54 14.22
CA GLU A 417 -6.92 16.22 14.72
C GLU A 417 -7.00 16.22 16.25
N ASN A 418 -5.98 15.67 16.92
CA ASN A 418 -5.94 15.58 18.38
C ASN A 418 -5.64 16.94 19.04
N LEU A 419 -4.76 17.75 18.43
CA LEU A 419 -4.51 19.13 18.88
C LEU A 419 -5.76 20.00 18.69
N GLN A 420 -6.48 19.83 17.58
CA GLN A 420 -7.74 20.53 17.33
C GLN A 420 -8.81 20.15 18.34
N LEU A 421 -8.99 18.84 18.60
CA LEU A 421 -9.92 18.34 19.62
C LEU A 421 -9.58 18.86 21.02
N LEU A 422 -8.30 18.80 21.40
CA LEU A 422 -7.85 19.28 22.70
C LEU A 422 -8.03 20.79 22.84
N GLY A 423 -7.74 21.57 21.80
CA GLY A 423 -7.99 23.01 21.75
C GLY A 423 -9.48 23.35 21.87
N GLN A 424 -10.37 22.62 21.21
CA GLN A 424 -11.82 22.79 21.34
C GLN A 424 -12.33 22.49 22.75
N ILE A 425 -11.83 21.41 23.37
CA ILE A 425 -12.20 21.02 24.74
C ILE A 425 -11.72 22.08 25.73
N ILE A 426 -10.48 22.54 25.61
CA ILE A 426 -9.92 23.59 26.46
C ILE A 426 -10.72 24.88 26.28
N ARG A 427 -10.97 25.32 25.04
CA ARG A 427 -11.78 26.52 24.78
C ARG A 427 -13.19 26.42 25.35
N ARG A 428 -13.80 25.23 25.33
CA ARG A 428 -15.12 25.01 25.93
C ARG A 428 -15.09 25.11 27.46
N LEU A 429 -14.00 24.69 28.09
CA LEU A 429 -13.88 24.62 29.55
C LEU A 429 -13.32 25.92 30.18
N SER A 430 -12.38 26.59 29.53
CA SER A 430 -11.78 27.85 30.00
C SER A 430 -12.33 29.09 29.28
N GLY A 431 -12.95 28.96 28.11
CA GLY A 431 -13.36 30.11 27.30
C GLY A 431 -12.23 30.78 26.53
N GLU A 432 -11.00 30.26 26.61
CA GLU A 432 -9.80 30.81 25.96
C GLU A 432 -9.18 29.84 24.94
N ASN A 433 -8.57 30.39 23.88
CA ASN A 433 -7.74 29.61 22.97
C ASN A 433 -6.33 29.51 23.54
N VAL A 434 -5.94 28.31 23.97
CA VAL A 434 -4.61 28.02 24.50
C VAL A 434 -3.75 27.40 23.39
N MET A 435 -2.50 27.87 23.25
CA MET A 435 -1.51 27.24 22.36
C MET A 435 -1.00 25.94 23.02
N ILE A 436 -0.94 24.84 22.27
CA ILE A 436 -0.56 23.53 22.81
C ILE A 436 0.76 23.10 22.19
N ASP A 437 1.78 22.87 23.02
CA ASP A 437 3.07 22.34 22.60
C ASP A 437 3.31 20.95 23.22
N CYS A 438 3.91 20.04 22.46
CA CYS A 438 4.11 18.64 22.83
C CYS A 438 5.59 18.27 22.73
N VAL A 439 6.23 18.06 23.89
CA VAL A 439 7.68 17.87 24.03
C VAL A 439 7.99 16.48 24.61
N VAL A 440 9.13 15.90 24.21
CA VAL A 440 9.65 14.68 24.84
C VAL A 440 10.68 15.08 25.88
N ASP A 441 10.48 14.66 27.13
CA ASP A 441 11.40 14.93 28.25
C ASP A 441 11.77 13.62 28.93
N LYS A 442 12.95 13.08 28.59
CA LYS A 442 13.45 11.78 29.06
C LYS A 442 13.80 11.78 30.56
N ASN A 443 13.87 12.94 31.22
CA ASN A 443 14.31 13.07 32.62
C ASN A 443 13.16 13.24 33.63
N LYS A 444 11.89 13.28 33.19
CA LYS A 444 10.72 13.38 34.09
C LYS A 444 10.15 12.00 34.45
N PRO A 445 9.89 11.72 35.74
CA PRO A 445 9.34 10.44 36.17
C PRO A 445 7.90 10.25 35.68
N LEU A 446 7.56 9.04 35.23
CA LEU A 446 6.20 8.64 34.87
C LEU A 446 5.27 8.85 36.08
N LYS A 447 4.33 9.78 35.97
CA LYS A 447 3.27 9.98 36.96
C LYS A 447 1.92 9.96 36.25
N ILE A 448 0.99 9.19 36.77
CA ILE A 448 -0.38 9.07 36.29
C ILE A 448 -1.22 10.13 36.99
N THR A 449 -1.94 10.95 36.23
CA THR A 449 -2.99 11.82 36.77
C THR A 449 -4.29 11.01 36.94
N LEU A 450 -4.82 10.98 38.16
CA LEU A 450 -6.12 10.36 38.47
C LEU A 450 -7.26 11.39 38.29
N ALA A 451 -8.51 10.90 38.32
CA ALA A 451 -9.70 11.74 38.10
C ALA A 451 -9.89 12.84 39.15
N ASP A 452 -9.23 12.71 40.31
CA ASP A 452 -9.21 13.69 41.41
C ASP A 452 -8.04 14.70 41.29
N GLY A 453 -7.24 14.63 40.23
CA GLY A 453 -6.08 15.50 40.00
C GLY A 453 -4.79 15.09 40.71
N SER A 454 -4.80 14.02 41.52
CA SER A 454 -3.61 13.50 42.18
C SER A 454 -2.65 12.84 41.17
N ARG A 455 -1.33 12.98 41.40
CA ARG A 455 -0.27 12.41 40.55
C ARG A 455 0.42 11.27 41.28
N HIS A 456 0.17 10.03 40.86
CA HIS A 456 0.76 8.81 41.45
C HIS A 456 1.80 8.16 40.52
N PRO A 457 2.84 7.51 41.06
CA PRO A 457 3.68 6.62 40.25
C PRO A 457 2.82 5.50 39.64
N PRO A 458 3.12 5.04 38.41
CA PRO A 458 2.34 3.99 37.77
C PRO A 458 2.35 2.71 38.63
N PRO A 459 1.21 2.02 38.79
CA PRO A 459 1.20 0.74 39.48
C PRO A 459 2.09 -0.26 38.72
N ALA A 460 2.85 -1.08 39.45
CA ALA A 460 3.86 -2.00 38.88
C ALA A 460 3.30 -2.93 37.77
N ASN A 461 1.99 -3.21 37.78
CA ASN A 461 1.33 -4.04 36.79
C ASN A 461 1.07 -3.33 35.44
N GLU A 462 0.97 -2.00 35.36
CA GLU A 462 0.70 -1.32 34.07
C GLU A 462 1.93 -1.31 33.13
N LEU A 463 3.15 -1.33 33.68
CA LEU A 463 4.38 -1.49 32.88
C LEU A 463 4.44 -2.85 32.17
N GLN A 464 3.93 -3.90 32.81
CA GLN A 464 3.83 -5.23 32.20
C GLN A 464 2.68 -5.31 31.18
N THR A 465 1.56 -4.63 31.42
CA THR A 465 0.45 -4.56 30.46
C THR A 465 0.83 -3.80 29.18
N ILE A 466 1.71 -2.80 29.27
CA ILE A 466 2.24 -2.08 28.10
C ILE A 466 3.14 -2.98 27.25
N SER A 467 3.93 -3.87 27.87
CA SER A 467 4.76 -4.86 27.15
C SER A 467 3.96 -6.01 26.52
N ASN A 468 2.76 -6.30 27.03
CA ASN A 468 1.94 -7.41 26.56
C ASN A 468 0.97 -7.04 25.42
N ILE A 469 0.70 -5.74 25.21
CA ILE A 469 -0.21 -5.28 24.15
C ILE A 469 0.55 -4.90 22.86
N PHE A 470 1.80 -4.43 22.96
CA PHE A 470 2.63 -4.08 21.81
C PHE A 470 3.99 -4.76 21.95
N GLY A 471 4.31 -5.64 21.00
CA GLY A 471 5.46 -6.54 21.06
C GLY A 471 6.82 -5.82 21.21
N PRO A 472 7.88 -6.56 21.55
CA PRO A 472 9.20 -6.02 21.91
C PRO A 472 9.90 -5.19 20.81
N SER A 473 9.37 -5.19 19.59
CA SER A 473 9.92 -4.52 18.42
C SER A 473 9.78 -3.00 18.44
N GLU A 474 8.88 -2.43 19.25
CA GLU A 474 8.66 -0.97 19.33
C GLU A 474 9.42 -0.29 20.50
N MET A 475 10.20 -1.06 21.27
CA MET A 475 11.07 -0.55 22.34
C MET A 475 12.48 -0.16 21.85
N LEU A 476 12.79 -0.37 20.56
CA LEU A 476 14.15 -0.25 20.02
C LEU A 476 14.44 1.05 19.25
N GLU A 477 13.54 2.02 19.24
CA GLU A 477 13.91 3.42 18.97
C GLU A 477 14.26 4.12 20.30
N SER A 478 15.32 3.62 20.93
CA SER A 478 15.93 4.17 22.16
C SER A 478 16.98 5.22 21.84
#